data_AF-A0A7G9Z028-F1
#
_entry.id   AF-A0A7G9Z028-F1
#
_cell.length_a   1.000
_cell.length_b   1.000
_cell.length_c   1.000
_cell.angle_alpha   90.00
_cell.angle_beta   90.00
_cell.angle_gamma   90.00
#
_symmetry.space_group_name_H-M   'P 1'
#
loop_
_entity.id
_entity.type
_entity.pdbx_description
1 polymer ?
#
loop_
_entity_poly.entity_id
_entity_poly.type
_entity_poly.pdbx_seq_one_letter_code
_entity_poly.pdbx_strand_id
1 'polypeptide(L)' 'MKIVTIIVLVVIALFVLLPILSGNASIPEDLSPIEIGDFIKDYVHYWLTALRRVF' A
#
# COMPACT_ATOMS: atom_id res chain seq x y z
N MET A 1 13.02 11.60 -21.43
CA MET A 1 13.47 11.43 -20.03
C MET A 1 12.46 11.94 -19.01
N LYS A 2 12.02 13.21 -19.06
CA LYS A 2 11.03 13.76 -18.10
C LYS A 2 9.72 12.97 -17.99
N ILE A 3 9.12 12.59 -19.11
CA ILE A 3 7.86 11.81 -19.14
C ILE A 3 8.02 10.41 -18.55
N VAL A 4 9.13 9.72 -18.85
CA VAL A 4 9.39 8.38 -18.33
C VAL A 4 9.51 8.43 -16.81
N THR A 5 10.20 9.44 -16.27
CA THR A 5 10.29 9.66 -14.82
C THR A 5 8.93 9.87 -14.18
N ILE A 6 8.05 10.68 -14.79
CA ILE A 6 6.69 10.90 -14.29
C ILE A 6 5.90 9.60 -14.27
N ILE A 7 5.95 8.82 -15.35
CA ILE A 7 5.25 7.54 -15.44
C ILE A 7 5.72 6.59 -14.32
N VAL A 8 7.04 6.48 -14.13
CA VAL A 8 7.60 5.62 -13.07
C VAL A 8 7.12 6.07 -11.68
N LEU A 9 7.11 7.37 -11.39
CA LEU A 9 6.62 7.90 -10.12
C LEU A 9 5.12 7.59 -9.92
N VAL A 10 4.31 7.75 -10.95
CA VAL A 10 2.88 7.42 -10.88
C VAL A 10 2.66 5.93 -10.62
N VAL A 11 3.42 5.06 -11.30
CA VAL A 11 3.32 3.61 -11.07
C VAL A 11 3.72 3.23 -9.65
N ILE A 12 4.80 3.81 -9.12
CA ILE A 12 5.24 3.57 -7.74
C ILE A 12 4.19 4.07 -6.75
N ALA A 13 3.64 5.27 -6.96
CA ALA A 13 2.61 5.82 -6.10
C ALA A 13 1.35 4.94 -6.10
N LEU A 14 0.87 4.55 -7.28
CA LEU A 14 -0.27 3.64 -7.41
C LEU A 14 0.01 2.30 -6.72
N PHE A 15 1.20 1.75 -6.93
CA PHE A 15 1.62 0.51 -6.29
C PHE A 15 1.51 0.62 -4.77
N VAL A 16 2.12 1.64 -4.17
CA VAL A 16 2.06 1.88 -2.70
C VAL A 16 0.62 2.06 -2.21
N LEU A 17 -0.25 2.67 -3.02
CA LEU A 17 -1.66 2.91 -2.65
C LEU A 17 -2.57 1.68 -2.85
N LEU A 18 -2.13 0.62 -3.53
CA LEU A 18 -2.97 -0.56 -3.82
C LEU A 18 -3.62 -1.20 -2.58
N PRO A 19 -2.93 -1.41 -1.44
CA PRO A 19 -3.57 -2.00 -0.25
C PRO A 19 -4.75 -1.16 0.24
N ILE A 20 -4.63 0.17 0.12
CA ILE A 20 -5.65 1.14 0.52
C ILE A 20 -6.80 1.15 -0.48
N LEU A 21 -6.49 1.30 -1.77
CA LEU A 21 -7.48 1.36 -2.85
C LEU A 21 -8.28 0.06 -3.01
N SER A 22 -7.71 -1.07 -2.58
CA SER A 22 -8.38 -2.38 -2.58
C SER A 22 -9.22 -2.65 -1.32
N GLY A 23 -9.20 -1.76 -0.34
CA GLY A 23 -9.90 -1.94 0.94
C GLY A 23 -9.29 -2.97 1.87
N ASN A 24 -8.05 -3.42 1.60
CA ASN A 24 -7.35 -4.39 2.46
C ASN A 24 -6.54 -3.72 3.58
N ALA A 25 -6.28 -2.41 3.49
CA ALA A 25 -5.68 -1.63 4.55
C ALA A 25 -6.47 -0.31 4.70
N SER A 26 -7.21 -0.18 5.80
CA SER A 26 -7.99 1.02 6.11
C SER A 26 -7.08 2.13 6.60
N ILE A 27 -7.25 3.36 6.08
CA ILE A 27 -6.53 4.51 6.61
C ILE A 27 -7.00 4.74 8.05
N PRO A 28 -6.07 4.85 9.03
CA PRO A 28 -6.44 5.07 10.43
C PRO A 28 -7.15 6.42 10.58
N GLU A 29 -8.18 6.48 11.41
CA GLU A 29 -8.95 7.70 11.66
C GLU A 29 -8.20 8.61 12.63
N ASP A 30 -7.55 8.00 13.62
CA ASP A 30 -6.71 8.65 14.60
C ASP A 30 -5.26 8.14 14.54
N LEU A 31 -4.32 8.94 15.04
CA LEU A 31 -2.92 8.52 15.17
C LEU A 31 -2.68 7.69 16.45
N SER A 32 -3.69 6.93 16.88
CA SER A 32 -3.57 6.05 18.03
C SER A 32 -2.57 4.92 17.71
N PRO A 33 -1.71 4.50 18.65
CA PRO A 33 -0.72 3.45 18.39
C PRO A 33 -1.34 2.14 17.90
N ILE A 34 -2.57 1.85 18.33
CA ILE A 34 -3.33 0.66 17.96
C ILE A 34 -3.73 0.74 16.48
N GLU A 35 -4.38 1.84 16.07
CA GLU A 35 -4.82 2.01 14.68
C GLU A 35 -3.65 2.06 13.69
N ILE A 36 -2.55 2.72 14.06
CA ILE A 36 -1.34 2.71 13.23
C ILE A 36 -0.78 1.29 13.12
N GLY A 37 -0.75 0.54 14.22
CA GLY A 37 -0.29 -0.84 14.25
C GLY A 37 -1.13 -1.75 13.35
N ASP A 38 -2.45 -1.63 13.44
CA ASP A 38 -3.40 -2.38 12.62
C ASP A 38 -3.27 -2.02 11.13
N PHE A 39 -3.16 -0.72 10.79
CA PHE A 39 -2.91 -0.29 9.43
C PHE A 39 -1.63 -0.90 8.85
N ILE A 40 -0.50 -0.83 9.58
CA ILE A 40 0.78 -1.38 9.12
C ILE A 40 0.68 -2.90 8.93
N LYS A 41 0.04 -3.59 9.88
CA LYS A 41 -0.16 -5.05 9.82
C LYS A 41 -0.93 -5.44 8.57
N ASP A 42 -2.06 -4.80 8.32
CA ASP A 42 -2.94 -5.09 7.18
C ASP A 42 -2.25 -4.74 5.85
N TYR A 43 -1.56 -3.61 5.80
CA TYR A 43 -0.75 -3.19 4.67
C TYR A 43 0.33 -4.22 4.30
N VAL A 44 1.09 -4.70 5.30
CA VAL A 44 2.12 -5.73 5.10
C VAL A 44 1.49 -7.08 4.72
N HIS A 45 0.36 -7.44 5.34
CA HIS A 45 -0.35 -8.67 5.04
C HIS A 45 -0.81 -8.74 3.58
N TYR A 46 -1.31 -7.63 3.03
CA TYR A 46 -1.66 -7.53 1.62
C TYR A 46 -0.49 -7.91 0.71
N TRP A 47 0.68 -7.29 0.93
CA TRP A 47 1.85 -7.53 0.09
C TRP A 47 2.39 -8.95 0.22
N LEU A 48 2.46 -9.49 1.44
CA LEU A 48 2.88 -10.87 1.65
C LEU A 48 1.94 -11.85 0.92
N THR A 49 0.64 -11.59 0.95
CA THR A 49 -0.36 -12.41 0.26
C THR A 49 -0.25 -12.28 -1.26
N ALA A 50 -0.09 -11.07 -1.78
CA ALA A 50 0.08 -10.81 -3.20
C ALA A 50 1.35 -11.51 -3.73
N LEU A 51 2.48 -11.37 -3.02
CA LEU A 51 3.74 -12.01 -3.39
C LEU A 51 3.63 -13.54 -3.37
N ARG A 52 2.98 -14.13 -2.36
CA ARG A 52 2.74 -15.59 -2.30
C ARG A 52 1.86 -16.13 -3.43
N ARG A 53 1.05 -15.31 -4.08
CA ARG A 53 0.24 -15.73 -5.23
C ARG A 53 1.02 -15.65 -6.55
N VAL A 54 2.05 -14.81 -6.59
CA VAL A 54 2.85 -14.56 -7.80
C VAL A 54 4.08 -15.48 -7.87
N PHE A 55 4.68 -15.82 -6.73
CA PHE A 55 5.86 -16.67 -6.59
C PHE A 55 5.49 -18.02 -5.96
#